data_AF-D0LH00-F1
#
_entry.id   AF-D0LH00-F1
#
_cell.length_a   1.000
_cell.length_b   1.000
_cell.length_c   1.000
_cell.angle_alpha   90.00
_cell.angle_beta   90.00
_cell.angle_gamma   90.00
#
_symmetry.space_group_name_H-M   'P 1'
#
loop_
_entity.id
_entity.type
_entity.pdbx_description
1 polymer ?
#
loop_
_entity_poly.entity_id
_entity_poly.type
_entity_poly.pdbx_seq_one_letter_code
_entity_poly.pdbx_strand_id
1 'polypeptide(L)'
;MLLLLACALWELAATWRIGADIPGQAAWREAAAAVRARHAPGDLIAFAPAWNDPVGRLHLGDLIPVDMAARMDDATYGRLWELSIRGASAPEAEGRDEVWRGDFGGVRVRELVREPAEVRTDFAAALAGAKVEGQAVQRPRVRLEEVGFAPHRCVRVEPAPDQSVRIRFPAARLGTRLVGYVGLADVFTRRDVREPGELAVRVDGRELARVRFGVDDGWVRFDGATEPSEAAEVVFEATAVGAGARQRLICFAAEARA
;
A
#
# COMPACT_ATOMS: atom_id res chain seq x y z
N MET A 1 -49.15 -11.43 -7.13
CA MET A 1 -49.32 -10.14 -6.42
C MET A 1 -48.82 -10.20 -4.98
N LEU A 2 -49.25 -11.16 -4.14
CA LEU A 2 -48.79 -11.29 -2.75
C LEU A 2 -47.27 -11.49 -2.60
N LEU A 3 -46.65 -12.28 -3.49
CA LEU A 3 -45.19 -12.48 -3.50
C LEU A 3 -44.43 -11.16 -3.74
N LEU A 4 -44.91 -10.32 -4.67
CA LEU A 4 -44.30 -9.02 -4.96
C LEU A 4 -44.42 -8.06 -3.78
N LEU A 5 -45.58 -8.06 -3.09
CA LEU A 5 -45.76 -7.27 -1.87
C LEU A 5 -44.85 -7.76 -0.73
N ALA A 6 -44.68 -9.07 -0.56
CA ALA A 6 -43.78 -9.64 0.43
C ALA A 6 -42.32 -9.28 0.13
N CYS A 7 -41.87 -9.40 -1.12
CA CYS A 7 -40.55 -8.96 -1.56
C CYS A 7 -40.34 -7.46 -1.30
N ALA A 8 -41.31 -6.62 -1.66
CA ALA A 8 -41.21 -5.17 -1.45
C ALA A 8 -41.12 -4.79 0.03
N LEU A 9 -41.91 -5.43 0.90
CA LEU A 9 -41.85 -5.21 2.35
C LEU A 9 -40.54 -5.71 2.95
N TRP A 10 -40.05 -6.85 2.47
CA TRP A 10 -38.74 -7.38 2.87
C TRP A 10 -37.61 -6.41 2.49
N GLU A 11 -37.58 -5.94 1.25
CA GLU A 11 -36.57 -4.97 0.77
C GLU A 11 -36.63 -3.66 1.55
N LEU A 12 -37.82 -3.15 1.87
CA LEU A 12 -37.99 -1.94 2.68
C LEU A 12 -37.45 -2.14 4.11
N ALA A 13 -37.78 -3.27 4.75
CA ALA A 13 -37.30 -3.60 6.07
C ALA A 13 -35.77 -3.82 6.09
N ALA A 14 -35.23 -4.49 5.07
CA ALA A 14 -33.79 -4.70 4.89
C ALA A 14 -33.07 -3.36 4.69
N THR A 15 -33.58 -2.48 3.82
CA THR A 15 -33.01 -1.14 3.56
C THR A 15 -33.02 -0.27 4.81
N TRP A 16 -34.14 -0.28 5.55
CA TRP A 16 -34.24 0.48 6.79
C TRP A 16 -33.26 -0.02 7.86
N ARG A 17 -33.13 -1.34 8.01
CA ARG A 17 -32.14 -1.95 8.91
C ARG A 17 -30.70 -1.60 8.49
N ILE A 18 -30.38 -1.69 7.21
CA ILE A 18 -29.06 -1.32 6.67
C ILE A 18 -28.72 0.14 6.96
N GLY A 19 -29.71 1.04 6.89
CA GLY A 19 -29.55 2.46 7.21
C GLY A 19 -29.40 2.73 8.71
N ALA A 20 -30.16 2.02 9.55
CA ALA A 20 -30.07 2.12 11.02
C ALA A 20 -28.73 1.59 11.57
N ASP A 21 -28.13 0.61 10.88
CA ASP A 21 -26.84 0.00 11.23
C ASP A 21 -25.61 0.85 10.79
N ILE A 22 -25.82 2.09 10.31
CA ILE A 22 -24.72 3.02 9.97
C ILE A 22 -24.39 3.85 11.21
N PRO A 23 -23.15 3.76 11.74
CA PRO A 23 -22.77 4.56 12.90
C PRO A 23 -22.86 6.06 12.61
N GLY A 24 -23.53 6.79 13.50
CA GLY A 24 -23.68 8.24 13.41
C GLY A 24 -22.40 9.00 13.78
N GLN A 25 -22.42 10.32 13.62
CA GLN A 25 -21.25 11.16 13.94
C GLN A 25 -20.81 11.07 15.41
N ALA A 26 -21.74 10.86 16.36
CA ALA A 26 -21.41 10.72 17.78
C ALA A 26 -20.54 9.48 18.03
N ALA A 27 -20.93 8.33 17.45
CA ALA A 27 -20.17 7.09 17.47
C ALA A 27 -18.73 7.28 16.95
N TRP A 28 -18.57 7.93 15.80
CA TRP A 28 -17.26 8.23 15.24
C TRP A 28 -16.41 9.16 16.12
N ARG A 29 -17.00 10.18 16.75
CA ARG A 29 -16.28 11.06 17.67
C ARG A 29 -15.80 10.33 18.92
N GLU A 30 -16.64 9.46 19.48
CA GLU A 30 -16.31 8.65 20.66
C GLU A 30 -15.21 7.63 20.34
N ALA A 31 -15.34 6.91 19.22
CA ALA A 31 -14.30 6.00 18.73
C ALA A 31 -12.96 6.73 18.51
N ALA A 32 -12.99 7.90 17.87
CA ALA A 32 -11.79 8.68 17.64
C ALA A 32 -11.17 9.23 18.93
N ALA A 33 -11.98 9.57 19.94
CA ALA A 33 -11.49 9.96 21.26
C ALA A 33 -10.79 8.78 21.96
N ALA A 34 -11.33 7.56 21.83
CA ALA A 34 -10.72 6.37 22.40
C ALA A 34 -9.34 6.04 21.79
N VAL A 35 -9.20 6.20 20.47
CA VAL A 35 -7.92 6.08 19.75
C VAL A 35 -6.94 7.15 20.22
N ARG A 36 -7.34 8.44 20.22
CA ARG A 36 -6.47 9.55 20.64
C ARG A 36 -5.92 9.40 22.05
N ALA A 37 -6.68 8.79 22.96
CA ALA A 37 -6.26 8.58 24.34
C ALA A 37 -5.10 7.57 24.49
N ARG A 38 -4.85 6.73 23.47
CA ARG A 38 -3.89 5.61 23.53
C ARG A 38 -2.87 5.60 22.39
N HIS A 39 -3.17 6.31 21.30
CA HIS A 39 -2.33 6.39 20.12
C HIS A 39 -0.98 7.06 20.42
N ALA A 40 0.09 6.43 19.94
CA ALA A 40 1.45 6.96 19.95
C ALA A 40 1.93 7.30 18.53
N PRO A 41 2.86 8.27 18.36
CA PRO A 41 3.50 8.50 17.07
C PRO A 41 4.12 7.21 16.52
N GLY A 42 3.78 6.87 15.27
CA GLY A 42 4.22 5.64 14.62
C GLY A 42 3.25 4.47 14.71
N ASP A 43 2.14 4.58 15.44
CA ASP A 43 1.05 3.60 15.35
C ASP A 43 0.34 3.73 14.00
N LEU A 44 0.03 2.61 13.34
CA LEU A 44 -0.78 2.61 12.12
C LEU A 44 -2.25 2.83 12.44
N ILE A 45 -2.99 3.52 11.56
CA ILE A 45 -4.46 3.57 11.61
C ILE A 45 -5.02 2.98 10.31
N ALA A 46 -5.93 2.01 10.42
CA ALA A 46 -6.65 1.42 9.29
C ALA A 46 -8.16 1.47 9.51
N PHE A 47 -8.91 1.57 8.41
CA PHE A 47 -10.36 1.61 8.42
C PHE A 47 -10.92 0.41 7.68
N ALA A 48 -11.94 -0.23 8.25
CA ALA A 48 -12.61 -1.36 7.62
C ALA A 48 -14.14 -1.17 7.60
N PRO A 49 -14.80 -1.47 6.47
CA PRO A 49 -14.22 -1.77 5.16
C PRO A 49 -13.50 -0.55 4.55
N ALA A 50 -12.64 -0.76 3.55
CA ALA A 50 -11.75 0.26 3.01
C ALA A 50 -12.47 1.54 2.52
N TRP A 51 -13.70 1.43 1.99
CA TRP A 51 -14.49 2.58 1.55
C TRP A 51 -14.87 3.54 2.68
N ASN A 52 -14.68 3.15 3.94
CA ASN A 52 -14.96 3.98 5.10
C ASN A 52 -13.78 4.90 5.49
N ASP A 53 -12.63 4.77 4.83
CA ASP A 53 -11.45 5.62 5.04
C ASP A 53 -11.75 7.14 5.00
N PRO A 54 -12.56 7.69 4.08
CA PRO A 54 -12.89 9.13 4.07
C PRO A 54 -13.60 9.60 5.35
N VAL A 55 -14.51 8.78 5.90
CA VAL A 55 -15.21 9.09 7.15
C VAL A 55 -14.23 9.01 8.31
N GLY A 56 -13.40 7.98 8.34
CA GLY A 56 -12.34 7.82 9.33
C GLY A 56 -11.38 9.00 9.37
N ARG A 57 -10.90 9.45 8.20
CA ARG A 57 -9.98 10.60 8.05
C ARG A 57 -10.60 11.93 8.45
N LEU A 58 -11.92 12.10 8.33
CA LEU A 58 -12.59 13.27 8.88
C LEU A 58 -12.37 13.40 10.40
N HIS A 59 -12.24 12.27 11.09
CA HIS A 59 -12.13 12.22 12.55
C HIS A 59 -10.71 11.96 13.08
N LEU A 60 -9.82 11.34 12.30
CA LEU A 60 -8.47 10.92 12.71
C LEU A 60 -7.38 11.30 11.71
N GLY A 61 -7.70 12.08 10.66
CA GLY A 61 -6.74 12.45 9.61
C GLY A 61 -5.54 13.25 10.13
N ASP A 62 -5.70 13.95 11.24
CA ASP A 62 -4.63 14.63 11.98
C ASP A 62 -3.57 13.66 12.54
N LEU A 63 -3.93 12.40 12.77
CA LEU A 63 -3.01 11.35 13.23
C LEU A 63 -2.41 10.53 12.07
N ILE A 64 -2.83 10.77 10.83
CA ILE A 64 -2.42 9.99 9.65
C ILE A 64 -1.53 10.87 8.77
N PRO A 65 -0.20 10.91 9.02
CA PRO A 65 0.72 11.64 8.17
C PRO A 65 0.75 11.07 6.75
N VAL A 66 1.20 11.88 5.80
CA VAL A 66 1.30 11.49 4.38
C VAL A 66 2.13 10.22 4.20
N ASP A 67 3.24 10.06 4.91
CA ASP A 67 4.08 8.87 4.81
C ASP A 67 3.37 7.59 5.28
N MET A 68 2.46 7.69 6.26
CA MET A 68 1.62 6.56 6.69
C MET A 68 0.55 6.22 5.67
N ALA A 69 -0.11 7.25 5.13
CA ALA A 69 -1.10 7.06 4.07
C ALA A 69 -0.45 6.45 2.82
N ALA A 70 0.77 6.88 2.50
CA ALA A 70 1.53 6.53 1.31
C ALA A 70 2.50 5.35 1.50
N ARG A 71 2.33 4.57 2.57
CA ARG A 71 3.25 3.48 2.93
C ARG A 71 3.35 2.43 1.81
N MET A 72 4.48 1.73 1.77
CA MET A 72 4.66 0.57 0.88
C MET A 72 3.79 -0.60 1.35
N ASP A 73 3.88 -0.94 2.63
CA ASP A 73 3.08 -1.93 3.34
C ASP A 73 2.98 -1.55 4.83
N ASP A 74 2.40 -2.43 5.65
CA ASP A 74 2.22 -2.21 7.08
C ASP A 74 3.30 -2.89 7.96
N ALA A 75 4.31 -3.55 7.37
CA ALA A 75 5.26 -4.46 8.02
C ALA A 75 6.03 -3.81 9.18
N THR A 76 6.41 -2.55 9.00
CA THR A 76 7.22 -1.77 9.94
C THR A 76 6.42 -1.19 11.11
N TYR A 77 5.09 -1.31 11.08
CA TYR A 77 4.20 -0.80 12.13
C TYR A 77 3.96 -1.88 13.18
N GLY A 78 4.56 -1.72 14.35
CA GLY A 78 4.39 -2.65 15.48
C GLY A 78 3.00 -2.60 16.09
N ARG A 79 2.30 -1.46 16.01
CA ARG A 79 0.94 -1.26 16.51
C ARG A 79 0.01 -0.78 15.40
N LEU A 80 -1.22 -1.26 15.42
CA LEU A 80 -2.29 -0.90 14.51
C LEU A 80 -3.57 -0.58 15.31
N TRP A 81 -4.16 0.57 15.02
CA TRP A 81 -5.53 0.93 15.38
C TRP A 81 -6.44 0.65 14.21
N GLU A 82 -7.27 -0.38 14.33
CA GLU A 82 -8.33 -0.62 13.36
C GLU A 82 -9.64 -0.01 13.84
N LEU A 83 -10.30 0.77 12.99
CA LEU A 83 -11.69 1.18 13.17
C LEU A 83 -12.55 0.47 12.13
N SER A 84 -13.42 -0.41 12.58
CA SER A 84 -14.27 -1.25 11.75
C SER A 84 -15.76 -1.05 11.99
N ILE A 85 -16.54 -1.17 10.92
CA ILE A 85 -18.01 -1.19 10.96
C ILE A 85 -18.54 -2.45 10.27
N ARG A 86 -19.78 -2.85 10.58
CA ARG A 86 -20.47 -3.99 9.93
C ARG A 86 -19.67 -5.31 9.98
N GLY A 87 -18.86 -5.49 11.03
CA GLY A 87 -18.05 -6.71 11.21
C GLY A 87 -16.87 -6.86 10.25
N ALA A 88 -16.56 -5.85 9.44
CA ALA A 88 -15.41 -5.89 8.54
C ALA A 88 -14.07 -5.94 9.30
N SER A 89 -13.01 -6.35 8.62
CA SER A 89 -11.62 -6.32 9.10
C SER A 89 -10.73 -5.77 8.00
N ALA A 90 -9.75 -4.94 8.37
CA ALA A 90 -8.73 -4.45 7.47
C ALA A 90 -7.74 -5.58 7.16
N PRO A 91 -7.21 -5.68 5.93
CA PRO A 91 -6.14 -6.64 5.61
C PRO A 91 -4.93 -6.51 6.54
N GLU A 92 -4.60 -5.29 6.97
CA GLU A 92 -3.50 -5.00 7.90
C GLU A 92 -3.69 -5.62 9.28
N ALA A 93 -4.91 -6.02 9.65
CA ALA A 93 -5.18 -6.69 10.92
C ALA A 93 -4.77 -8.17 10.92
N GLU A 94 -4.49 -8.76 9.75
CA GLU A 94 -4.15 -10.17 9.63
C GLU A 94 -2.82 -10.49 10.34
N GLY A 95 -2.81 -11.58 11.11
CA GLY A 95 -1.62 -12.04 11.84
C GLY A 95 -1.17 -11.14 12.99
N ARG A 96 -2.03 -10.23 13.46
CA ARG A 96 -1.76 -9.38 14.64
C ARG A 96 -2.54 -9.84 15.86
N ASP A 97 -1.94 -9.67 17.02
CA ASP A 97 -2.58 -9.97 18.31
C ASP A 97 -3.42 -8.79 18.77
N GLU A 98 -4.67 -9.06 19.16
CA GLU A 98 -5.54 -8.04 19.73
C GLU A 98 -5.22 -7.85 21.22
N VAL A 99 -4.80 -6.63 21.58
CA VAL A 99 -4.48 -6.26 22.97
C VAL A 99 -5.56 -5.40 23.61
N TRP A 100 -6.40 -4.76 22.80
CA TRP A 100 -7.54 -3.99 23.30
C TRP A 100 -8.66 -3.90 22.26
N ARG A 101 -9.91 -3.81 22.74
CA ARG A 101 -11.09 -3.55 21.91
C ARG A 101 -12.11 -2.65 22.59
N GLY A 102 -12.88 -1.92 21.79
CA GLY A 102 -14.06 -1.16 22.21
C GLY A 102 -15.11 -1.10 21.10
N ASP A 103 -16.38 -0.88 21.48
CA ASP A 103 -17.49 -0.60 20.56
C ASP A 103 -18.12 0.74 20.94
N PHE A 104 -18.27 1.62 19.95
CA PHE A 104 -18.77 2.97 20.11
C PHE A 104 -19.93 3.18 19.14
N GLY A 105 -21.11 2.67 19.49
CA GLY A 105 -22.31 2.82 18.66
C GLY A 105 -22.17 2.18 17.28
N GLY A 106 -21.54 0.99 17.20
CA GLY A 106 -21.34 0.25 15.95
C GLY A 106 -20.03 0.54 15.22
N VAL A 107 -19.22 1.49 15.70
CA VAL A 107 -17.80 1.58 15.34
C VAL A 107 -17.01 0.73 16.33
N ARG A 108 -16.49 -0.39 15.86
CA ARG A 108 -15.54 -1.21 16.61
C ARG A 108 -14.15 -0.63 16.46
N VAL A 109 -13.44 -0.48 17.57
CA VAL A 109 -12.03 -0.08 17.58
C VAL A 109 -11.22 -1.23 18.16
N ARG A 110 -10.12 -1.59 17.50
CA ARG A 110 -9.16 -2.60 17.97
C ARG A 110 -7.76 -2.01 18.02
N GLU A 111 -7.04 -2.29 19.09
CA GLU A 111 -5.59 -2.14 19.15
C GLU A 111 -4.96 -3.51 18.89
N LEU A 112 -4.13 -3.56 17.87
CA LEU A 112 -3.52 -4.78 17.35
C LEU A 112 -2.00 -4.61 17.35
N VAL A 113 -1.25 -5.63 17.76
CA VAL A 113 0.21 -5.58 17.83
C VAL A 113 0.87 -6.72 17.05
N ARG A 114 2.10 -6.47 16.61
CA ARG A 114 3.05 -7.49 16.15
C ARG A 114 4.48 -6.98 16.31
N GLU A 115 5.45 -7.88 16.18
CA GLU A 115 6.84 -7.46 16.04
C GLU A 115 7.03 -6.73 14.70
N PRO A 116 7.50 -5.46 14.70
CA PRO A 116 7.72 -4.72 13.47
C PRO A 116 8.91 -5.27 12.69
N ALA A 117 8.80 -5.27 11.36
CA ALA A 117 9.91 -5.66 10.50
C ALA A 117 11.10 -4.69 10.66
N GLU A 118 12.30 -5.25 10.89
CA GLU A 118 13.53 -4.47 10.93
C GLU A 118 14.03 -4.19 9.50
N VAL A 119 14.05 -2.91 9.11
CA VAL A 119 14.52 -2.49 7.79
C VAL A 119 16.04 -2.29 7.80
N ARG A 120 16.74 -3.06 6.96
CA ARG A 120 18.18 -2.93 6.72
C ARG A 120 18.49 -1.87 5.66
N THR A 121 17.69 -1.81 4.61
CA THR A 121 17.77 -0.79 3.55
C THR A 121 16.36 -0.45 3.05
N ASP A 122 16.00 0.84 3.04
CA ASP A 122 14.88 1.38 2.27
C ASP A 122 15.44 1.92 0.94
N PHE A 123 15.03 1.32 -0.18
CA PHE A 123 15.56 1.66 -1.50
C PHE A 123 15.03 2.99 -2.05
N ALA A 124 13.87 3.46 -1.58
CA ALA A 124 13.41 4.81 -1.89
C ALA A 124 14.26 5.85 -1.14
N ALA A 125 14.55 5.62 0.13
CA ALA A 125 15.47 6.48 0.90
C ALA A 125 16.90 6.47 0.34
N ALA A 126 17.39 5.32 -0.13
CA ALA A 126 18.73 5.16 -0.67
C ALA A 126 18.92 5.69 -2.10
N LEU A 127 17.86 6.15 -2.78
CA LEU A 127 17.89 6.50 -4.20
C LEU A 127 18.98 7.54 -4.55
N ALA A 128 19.28 8.46 -3.64
CA ALA A 128 20.29 9.51 -3.87
C ALA A 128 21.71 8.93 -4.11
N GLY A 129 22.01 7.75 -3.57
CA GLY A 129 23.28 7.04 -3.77
C GLY A 129 23.26 6.05 -4.93
N ALA A 130 22.13 5.88 -5.62
CA ALA A 130 22.00 4.91 -6.68
C ALA A 130 22.62 5.39 -8.00
N LYS A 131 23.12 4.44 -8.80
CA LYS A 131 23.55 4.67 -10.18
C LYS A 131 22.40 4.34 -11.12
N VAL A 132 22.10 5.25 -12.04
CA VAL A 132 21.01 5.09 -13.02
C VAL A 132 21.60 4.91 -14.42
N GLU A 133 21.18 3.86 -15.11
CA GLU A 133 21.56 3.53 -16.49
C GLU A 133 20.32 3.36 -17.37
N GLY A 134 20.47 3.57 -18.68
CA GLY A 134 19.39 3.46 -19.66
C GLY A 134 18.75 4.79 -20.04
N GLN A 135 17.86 4.75 -21.04
CA GLN A 135 17.12 5.93 -21.52
C GLN A 135 15.84 6.11 -20.72
N ALA A 136 15.92 6.90 -19.66
CA ALA A 136 14.74 7.36 -18.93
C ALA A 136 14.24 8.69 -19.51
N VAL A 137 12.93 8.83 -19.68
CA VAL A 137 12.29 10.10 -20.06
C VAL A 137 12.59 11.17 -19.00
N GLN A 138 12.59 10.77 -17.73
CA GLN A 138 13.00 11.59 -16.60
C GLN A 138 13.91 10.78 -15.66
N ARG A 139 14.85 11.45 -14.99
CA ARG A 139 15.64 10.80 -13.93
C ARG A 139 14.70 10.24 -12.85
N PRO A 140 14.95 9.01 -12.36
CA PRO A 140 14.19 8.44 -11.26
C PRO A 140 14.17 9.35 -10.04
N ARG A 141 13.01 9.47 -9.39
CA ARG A 141 12.83 10.28 -8.17
C ARG A 141 11.81 9.61 -7.25
N VAL A 142 11.98 9.84 -5.95
CA VAL A 142 10.93 9.52 -4.99
C VAL A 142 9.78 10.49 -5.16
N ARG A 143 8.56 9.96 -5.31
CA ARG A 143 7.33 10.72 -5.49
C ARG A 143 6.20 10.09 -4.71
N LEU A 144 5.20 10.91 -4.41
CA LEU A 144 3.89 10.46 -4.02
C LEU A 144 3.09 10.24 -5.30
N GLU A 145 2.69 9.01 -5.57
CA GLU A 145 1.95 8.62 -6.77
C GLU A 145 0.70 7.83 -6.38
N GLU A 146 -0.37 7.92 -7.18
CA GLU A 146 -1.53 7.04 -7.04
C GLU A 146 -1.26 5.74 -7.79
N VAL A 147 -1.44 4.60 -7.10
CA VAL A 147 -1.48 3.28 -7.71
C VAL A 147 -2.64 2.49 -7.11
N GLY A 148 -3.49 1.90 -7.96
CA GLY A 148 -4.64 1.13 -7.49
C GLY A 148 -5.62 1.93 -6.61
N PHE A 149 -5.80 3.22 -6.89
CA PHE A 149 -6.61 4.18 -6.13
C PHE A 149 -6.09 4.46 -4.70
N ALA A 150 -4.84 4.12 -4.41
CA ALA A 150 -4.17 4.41 -3.14
C ALA A 150 -2.90 5.25 -3.37
N PRO A 151 -2.56 6.17 -2.45
CA PRO A 151 -1.29 6.88 -2.52
C PRO A 151 -0.14 5.95 -2.13
N HIS A 152 1.00 6.07 -2.81
CA HIS A 152 2.25 5.38 -2.47
C HIS A 152 3.45 6.31 -2.65
N ARG A 153 4.35 6.28 -1.67
CA ARG A 153 5.65 6.93 -1.73
C ARG A 153 6.64 5.94 -2.34
N CYS A 154 7.01 6.18 -3.59
CA CYS A 154 7.76 5.22 -4.40
C CYS A 154 8.84 5.90 -5.25
N VAL A 155 9.77 5.10 -5.75
CA VAL A 155 10.66 5.48 -6.83
C VAL A 155 9.87 5.43 -8.14
N ARG A 156 9.65 6.60 -8.74
CA ARG A 156 9.03 6.71 -10.06
C ARG A 156 10.08 6.65 -11.16
N VAL A 157 9.83 5.80 -12.15
CA VAL A 157 10.65 5.58 -13.34
C VAL A 157 9.78 5.67 -14.57
N GLU A 158 10.26 6.32 -15.62
CA GLU A 158 9.56 6.40 -16.91
C GLU A 158 10.53 5.97 -18.03
N PRO A 159 10.56 4.66 -18.37
CA PRO A 159 11.31 4.18 -19.51
C PRO A 159 10.68 4.66 -20.83
N ALA A 160 11.49 4.80 -21.87
CA ALA A 160 10.96 4.90 -23.24
C ALA A 160 10.33 3.56 -23.67
N PRO A 161 9.42 3.54 -24.67
CA PRO A 161 8.80 2.30 -25.16
C PRO A 161 9.84 1.26 -25.59
N ASP A 162 9.64 0.00 -25.18
CA ASP A 162 10.57 -1.12 -25.38
C ASP A 162 12.00 -0.86 -24.84
N GLN A 163 12.16 0.06 -23.90
CA GLN A 163 13.42 0.35 -23.22
C GLN A 163 13.33 0.05 -21.73
N SER A 164 14.52 -0.15 -21.14
CA SER A 164 14.69 -0.39 -19.71
C SER A 164 15.51 0.72 -19.06
N VAL A 165 15.19 1.01 -17.81
CA VAL A 165 15.97 1.87 -16.92
C VAL A 165 16.43 1.02 -15.75
N ARG A 166 17.74 0.97 -15.51
CA ARG A 166 18.33 0.24 -14.39
C ARG A 166 18.75 1.19 -13.28
N ILE A 167 18.38 0.86 -12.06
CA ILE A 167 18.76 1.57 -10.85
C ILE A 167 19.58 0.61 -10.00
N ARG A 168 20.88 0.87 -9.91
CA ARG A 168 21.85 0.04 -9.17
C ARG A 168 22.21 0.69 -7.84
N PHE A 169 22.07 -0.08 -6.78
CA PHE A 169 22.51 0.21 -5.42
C PHE A 169 23.76 -0.63 -5.14
N PRO A 170 24.98 -0.05 -5.17
CA PRO A 170 26.22 -0.84 -5.18
C PRO A 170 26.63 -1.38 -3.79
N ALA A 171 25.97 -0.95 -2.72
CA ALA A 171 26.31 -1.33 -1.35
C ALA A 171 25.05 -1.27 -0.45
N ALA A 172 24.04 -2.07 -0.80
CA ALA A 172 22.84 -2.20 0.02
C ALA A 172 23.10 -3.17 1.19
N ARG A 173 22.59 -2.83 2.38
CA ARG A 173 22.56 -3.74 3.52
C ARG A 173 21.35 -4.66 3.38
N LEU A 174 21.57 -5.96 3.32
CA LEU A 174 20.55 -6.98 3.18
C LEU A 174 20.33 -7.73 4.49
N GLY A 175 19.08 -8.07 4.78
CA GLY A 175 18.73 -9.06 5.80
C GLY A 175 18.38 -10.40 5.14
N THR A 176 17.44 -11.15 5.72
CA THR A 176 17.05 -12.45 5.19
C THR A 176 16.00 -12.38 4.07
N ARG A 177 15.40 -11.20 3.83
CA ARG A 177 14.40 -11.01 2.77
C ARG A 177 14.53 -9.65 2.12
N LEU A 178 14.25 -9.59 0.82
CA LEU A 178 13.91 -8.35 0.11
C LEU A 178 12.44 -8.43 -0.28
N VAL A 179 11.70 -7.39 0.09
CA VAL A 179 10.27 -7.24 -0.19
C VAL A 179 10.05 -5.93 -0.92
N GLY A 180 9.16 -5.91 -1.88
CA GLY A 180 8.73 -4.67 -2.48
C GLY A 180 7.41 -4.79 -3.20
N TYR A 181 7.01 -3.67 -3.76
CA TYR A 181 5.78 -3.53 -4.49
C TYR A 181 6.00 -2.65 -5.70
N VAL A 182 5.23 -2.90 -6.75
CA VAL A 182 5.30 -2.15 -7.99
C VAL A 182 3.92 -2.02 -8.63
N GLY A 183 3.72 -0.90 -9.31
CA GLY A 183 2.60 -0.76 -10.23
C GLY A 183 2.81 0.41 -11.18
N LEU A 184 1.80 0.68 -12.00
CA LEU A 184 1.77 1.86 -12.86
C LEU A 184 1.12 3.01 -12.09
N ALA A 185 1.74 4.18 -12.06
CA ALA A 185 1.14 5.41 -11.56
C ALA A 185 0.21 6.05 -12.61
N ASP A 186 -0.65 6.97 -12.17
CA ASP A 186 -1.53 7.82 -12.98
C ASP A 186 -2.66 7.11 -13.75
N VAL A 187 -3.86 7.16 -13.18
CA VAL A 187 -5.12 6.67 -13.78
C VAL A 187 -5.40 7.17 -15.22
N PHE A 188 -4.95 8.37 -15.60
CA PHE A 188 -5.28 8.94 -16.92
C PHE A 188 -4.46 8.30 -18.03
N THR A 189 -3.18 8.02 -17.79
CA THR A 189 -2.32 7.32 -18.77
C THR A 189 -2.66 5.83 -18.89
N ARG A 190 -3.34 5.26 -17.89
CA ARG A 190 -3.85 3.87 -17.89
C ARG A 190 -5.07 3.66 -18.78
N ARG A 191 -5.91 4.69 -19.01
CA ARG A 191 -7.16 4.53 -19.76
C ARG A 191 -6.94 4.19 -21.24
N ASP A 192 -5.95 4.84 -21.85
CA ASP A 192 -5.81 4.86 -23.31
C ASP A 192 -4.65 3.98 -23.82
N VAL A 193 -3.81 3.43 -22.91
CA VAL A 193 -2.63 2.62 -23.22
C VAL A 193 -2.54 1.50 -22.20
N ARG A 194 -2.69 0.25 -22.66
CA ARG A 194 -2.83 -0.95 -21.80
C ARG A 194 -1.57 -1.80 -21.71
N GLU A 195 -0.53 -1.41 -22.42
CA GLU A 195 0.78 -2.03 -22.37
C GLU A 195 1.32 -2.05 -20.93
N PRO A 196 1.85 -3.20 -20.47
CA PRO A 196 2.27 -3.38 -19.11
C PRO A 196 3.66 -2.78 -18.83
N GLY A 197 3.94 -2.60 -17.55
CA GLY A 197 5.30 -2.47 -17.06
C GLY A 197 5.87 -3.83 -16.68
N GLU A 198 7.19 -3.90 -16.59
CA GLU A 198 7.89 -5.00 -15.93
C GLU A 198 8.97 -4.46 -15.00
N LEU A 199 9.16 -5.12 -13.86
CA LEU A 199 10.23 -4.85 -12.92
C LEU A 199 10.98 -6.15 -12.65
N ALA A 200 12.27 -6.18 -12.97
CA ALA A 200 13.18 -7.24 -12.57
C ALA A 200 14.07 -6.75 -11.42
N VAL A 201 14.27 -7.60 -10.42
CA VAL A 201 15.11 -7.33 -9.25
C VAL A 201 16.24 -8.34 -9.22
N ARG A 202 17.47 -7.86 -9.12
CA ARG A 202 18.67 -8.70 -9.01
C ARG A 202 19.45 -8.37 -7.75
N VAL A 203 20.01 -9.38 -7.12
CA VAL A 203 20.96 -9.27 -6.01
C VAL A 203 22.25 -9.97 -6.43
N ASP A 204 23.36 -9.26 -6.43
CA ASP A 204 24.69 -9.75 -6.86
C ASP A 204 24.63 -10.49 -8.21
N GLY A 205 23.91 -9.90 -9.17
CA GLY A 205 23.71 -10.43 -10.52
C GLY A 205 22.66 -11.55 -10.66
N ARG A 206 22.19 -12.15 -9.56
CA ARG A 206 21.16 -13.19 -9.56
C ARG A 206 19.77 -12.58 -9.55
N GLU A 207 18.89 -13.05 -10.41
CA GLU A 207 17.48 -12.61 -10.44
C GLU A 207 16.75 -13.15 -9.21
N LEU A 208 16.20 -12.22 -8.42
CA LEU A 208 15.41 -12.51 -7.23
C LEU A 208 13.92 -12.57 -7.58
N ALA A 209 13.46 -11.61 -8.38
CA ALA A 209 12.06 -11.49 -8.78
C ALA A 209 11.94 -10.82 -10.15
N ARG A 210 10.88 -11.17 -10.87
CA ARG A 210 10.43 -10.48 -12.08
C ARG A 210 8.92 -10.41 -12.05
N VAL A 211 8.39 -9.19 -12.08
CA VAL A 211 6.94 -8.95 -12.03
C VAL A 211 6.54 -8.11 -13.23
N ARG A 212 5.54 -8.63 -13.95
CA ARG A 212 4.84 -7.91 -15.01
C ARG A 212 3.50 -7.44 -14.45
N PHE A 213 3.18 -6.17 -14.68
CA PHE A 213 2.00 -5.53 -14.10
C PHE A 213 1.35 -4.60 -15.12
N GLY A 214 0.04 -4.74 -15.25
CA GLY A 214 -0.83 -3.95 -16.11
C GLY A 214 -1.55 -2.85 -15.36
N VAL A 215 -2.53 -2.26 -16.04
CA VAL A 215 -3.29 -1.11 -15.57
C VAL A 215 -4.25 -1.42 -14.42
N ASP A 216 -4.71 -2.67 -14.33
CA ASP A 216 -5.74 -3.13 -13.38
C ASP A 216 -5.16 -3.91 -12.19
N ASP A 217 -3.84 -4.16 -12.16
CA ASP A 217 -3.22 -5.01 -11.14
C ASP A 217 -2.97 -4.28 -9.81
N GLY A 218 -3.03 -2.95 -9.80
CA GLY A 218 -2.81 -2.14 -8.61
C GLY A 218 -1.37 -2.20 -8.09
N TRP A 219 -1.22 -2.40 -6.77
CA TRP A 219 0.06 -2.42 -6.07
C TRP A 219 0.55 -3.86 -5.89
N VAL A 220 1.32 -4.35 -6.87
CA VAL A 220 1.69 -5.76 -6.97
C VAL A 220 2.92 -6.06 -6.14
N ARG A 221 2.79 -7.02 -5.22
CA ARG A 221 3.88 -7.46 -4.35
C ARG A 221 4.91 -8.31 -5.11
N PHE A 222 6.17 -8.12 -4.78
CA PHE A 222 7.25 -9.08 -5.04
C PHE A 222 8.08 -9.28 -3.77
N ASP A 223 8.67 -10.45 -3.62
CA ASP A 223 9.64 -10.70 -2.56
C ASP A 223 10.53 -11.91 -2.88
N GLY A 224 11.64 -12.02 -2.15
CA GLY A 224 12.51 -13.17 -2.22
C GLY A 224 13.48 -13.23 -1.05
N ALA A 225 13.95 -14.44 -0.74
CA ALA A 225 14.96 -14.66 0.29
C ALA A 225 16.32 -14.09 -0.14
N THR A 226 17.05 -13.51 0.80
CA THR A 226 18.40 -12.97 0.59
C THR A 226 19.36 -13.51 1.63
N GLU A 227 20.64 -13.59 1.29
CA GLU A 227 21.69 -13.78 2.30
C GLU A 227 22.00 -12.43 2.96
N PRO A 228 22.09 -12.35 4.30
CA PRO A 228 22.49 -11.13 4.97
C PRO A 228 23.84 -10.63 4.46
N SER A 229 23.92 -9.34 4.16
CA SER A 229 25.12 -8.71 3.60
C SER A 229 25.18 -7.25 4.02
N GLU A 230 26.38 -6.74 4.28
CA GLU A 230 26.59 -5.33 4.60
C GLU A 230 26.81 -4.46 3.35
N ALA A 231 27.05 -5.08 2.19
CA ALA A 231 27.36 -4.37 0.95
C ALA A 231 27.05 -5.22 -0.30
N ALA A 232 25.79 -5.61 -0.49
CA ALA A 232 25.36 -6.30 -1.70
C ALA A 232 25.06 -5.31 -2.85
N GLU A 233 25.25 -5.75 -4.08
CA GLU A 233 24.72 -5.05 -5.24
C GLU A 233 23.24 -5.42 -5.42
N VAL A 234 22.35 -4.42 -5.46
CA VAL A 234 20.94 -4.60 -5.82
C VAL A 234 20.61 -3.78 -7.05
N VAL A 235 19.97 -4.41 -8.03
CA VAL A 235 19.56 -3.75 -9.28
C VAL A 235 18.07 -3.90 -9.48
N PHE A 236 17.39 -2.78 -9.68
CA PHE A 236 16.01 -2.71 -10.14
C PHE A 236 16.00 -2.30 -11.61
N GLU A 237 15.47 -3.15 -12.50
CA GLU A 237 15.36 -2.90 -13.92
C GLU A 237 13.88 -2.75 -14.29
N ALA A 238 13.47 -1.51 -14.56
CA ALA A 238 12.09 -1.16 -14.92
C ALA A 238 11.97 -1.03 -16.44
N THR A 239 11.00 -1.71 -17.04
CA THR A 239 10.83 -1.80 -18.50
C THR A 239 9.42 -1.42 -18.91
N ALA A 240 9.29 -0.58 -19.94
CA ALA A 240 8.03 -0.33 -20.62
C ALA A 240 7.85 -1.37 -21.74
N VAL A 241 6.94 -2.34 -21.56
CA VAL A 241 6.86 -3.53 -22.42
C VAL A 241 5.91 -3.28 -23.60
N GLY A 242 6.47 -3.23 -24.81
CA GLY A 242 5.75 -3.04 -26.07
C GLY A 242 6.00 -1.67 -26.70
N ALA A 243 6.04 -1.62 -28.02
CA ALA A 243 6.28 -0.38 -28.78
C ALA A 243 5.21 0.71 -28.53
N GLY A 244 4.00 0.31 -28.11
CA GLY A 244 2.92 1.21 -27.72
C GLY A 244 2.97 1.70 -26.27
N ALA A 245 3.93 1.23 -25.46
CA ALA A 245 4.08 1.52 -24.03
C ALA A 245 4.63 2.93 -23.76
N ARG A 246 3.96 3.95 -24.30
CA ARG A 246 4.24 5.35 -24.02
C ARG A 246 3.81 5.71 -22.59
N GLN A 247 4.56 6.60 -21.94
CA GLN A 247 4.22 7.17 -20.62
C GLN A 247 3.96 6.10 -19.55
N ARG A 248 4.78 5.03 -19.51
CA ARG A 248 4.70 4.04 -18.42
C ARG A 248 5.37 4.61 -17.17
N LEU A 249 4.58 5.25 -16.32
CA LEU A 249 5.03 5.75 -15.03
C LEU A 249 5.12 4.57 -14.05
N ILE A 250 6.22 3.83 -14.08
CA ILE A 250 6.46 2.71 -13.17
C ILE A 250 6.80 3.27 -11.79
N CYS A 251 6.07 2.85 -10.76
CA CYS A 251 6.22 3.26 -9.38
C CYS A 251 6.55 2.01 -8.56
N PHE A 252 7.70 1.98 -7.89
CA PHE A 252 8.06 0.86 -7.01
C PHE A 252 8.63 1.33 -5.67
N ALA A 253 8.37 0.56 -4.61
CA ALA A 253 9.03 0.71 -3.32
C ALA A 253 9.56 -0.66 -2.90
N ALA A 254 10.69 -0.69 -2.20
CA ALA A 254 11.29 -1.92 -1.74
C ALA A 254 12.09 -1.69 -0.47
N GLU A 255 12.17 -2.74 0.34
CA GLU A 255 12.97 -2.81 1.55
C GLU A 255 13.70 -4.15 1.64
N ALA A 256 14.94 -4.11 2.11
CA ALA A 256 15.61 -5.29 2.63
C ALA A 256 15.35 -5.39 4.13
N ARG A 257 14.91 -6.55 4.61
CA ARG A 257 14.43 -6.77 5.99
C ARG A 257 15.17 -7.93 6.65
N ALA A 258 15.36 -7.82 7.97
CA ALA A 258 15.97 -8.88 8.78
C ALA A 258 15.12 -10.15 8.80
#